data_AF-X5UI47-F1
#
_entry.id   AF-X5UI47-F1
#
_cell.length_a   1.000
_cell.length_b   1.000
_cell.length_c   1.000
_cell.angle_alpha   90.00
_cell.angle_beta   90.00
_cell.angle_gamma   90.00
#
_symmetry.space_group_name_H-M   'P 1'
#
loop_
_entity.id
_entity.type
_entity.pdbx_description
1 polymer ?
#
loop_
_entity_poly.entity_id
_entity_poly.type
_entity_poly.pdbx_seq_one_letter_code
_entity_poly.pdbx_strand_id
1 'polypeptide(L)'
;MALTNAGIEAEPVEQSSHPEIEQHSTKVLMLGALGVVYGDIGTSPIYAFREALVASSGGEIAERGDILGVLSLIIWSLTIIVTIKYIMFVLRADNRGEGGVLSLMALARGSFPTRSAIILAIGIVGASLFFGDAVITPAISVLSAVEGMNVVTPTFQPYVVPLTLVILAILFSVQRFGTGGVALIFGPITAVWFLAIGLSGLNHIIADPEILWAVSPHYIVAFLINSPDVAFVTIGAIFLAVTGAEALYADLGHFGRKPIVLAWLAIVFPCLLLNYAGQGAFVLAKNGHVGHPFFEMNEGWTLIPMVVLATAATVIASQAVISGAFSLTRQAVQLNMLPRLEILHTSERQSGQIYMPRVNVLLALA
;
A
#
# COMPACT_ATOMS: atom_id res chain seq x y z
N MET A 1 7.29 12.38 74.74
CA MET A 1 8.61 12.11 74.14
C MET A 1 8.33 11.52 72.76
N ALA A 2 8.33 12.36 71.74
CA ALA A 2 8.02 11.98 70.36
C ALA A 2 9.27 11.40 69.71
N LEU A 3 9.18 10.19 69.15
CA LEU A 3 10.25 9.61 68.36
C LEU A 3 9.90 9.75 66.87
N THR A 4 10.79 10.47 66.20
CA THR A 4 10.76 10.92 64.80
C THR A 4 10.96 9.77 63.82
N ASN A 5 10.10 9.75 62.80
CA ASN A 5 10.26 8.99 61.55
C ASN A 5 11.58 9.38 60.86
N ALA A 6 12.51 8.44 60.76
CA ALA A 6 13.63 8.52 59.82
C ALA A 6 13.24 7.75 58.56
N GLY A 7 13.06 8.49 57.46
CA GLY A 7 12.85 7.93 56.13
C GLY A 7 14.09 7.18 55.68
N ILE A 8 13.91 5.94 55.24
CA ILE A 8 14.91 5.20 54.47
C ILE A 8 14.67 5.58 53.01
N GLU A 9 15.65 6.30 52.47
CA GLU A 9 15.74 6.72 51.08
C GLU A 9 15.65 5.49 50.15
N ALA A 10 14.75 5.55 49.18
CA ALA A 10 14.67 4.56 48.12
C ALA A 10 15.93 4.70 47.24
N GLU A 11 16.73 3.66 47.15
CA GLU A 11 17.83 3.55 46.20
C GLU A 11 17.30 3.78 44.77
N PRO A 12 17.99 4.58 43.94
CA PRO A 12 17.59 4.76 42.56
C PRO A 12 17.82 3.44 41.83
N VAL A 13 16.71 2.81 41.42
CA VAL A 13 16.73 1.67 40.49
C VAL A 13 17.39 2.16 39.21
N GLU A 14 18.63 1.73 38.98
CA GLU A 14 19.29 1.84 37.67
C GLU A 14 18.39 1.16 36.65
N GLN A 15 17.70 1.98 35.85
CA GLN A 15 16.99 1.53 34.67
C GLN A 15 18.04 0.98 33.70
N SER A 16 18.14 -0.34 33.68
CA SER A 16 18.85 -1.10 32.65
C SER A 16 18.47 -0.54 31.29
N SER A 17 19.49 -0.05 30.59
CA SER A 17 19.47 0.46 29.24
C SER A 17 18.66 -0.42 28.29
N HIS A 18 17.87 0.25 27.46
CA HIS A 18 17.13 -0.21 26.29
C HIS A 18 17.56 -1.56 25.70
N PRO A 19 16.61 -2.45 25.32
CA PRO A 19 16.96 -3.61 24.52
C PRO A 19 17.54 -3.13 23.18
N GLU A 20 18.72 -3.64 22.85
CA GLU A 20 19.43 -3.40 21.60
C GLU A 20 18.48 -3.56 20.42
N ILE A 21 18.30 -2.50 19.64
CA ILE A 21 17.81 -2.62 18.27
C ILE A 21 18.89 -3.43 17.55
N GLU A 22 18.66 -4.74 17.36
CA GLU A 22 19.48 -5.60 16.51
C GLU A 22 19.77 -4.80 15.22
N GLN A 23 21.05 -4.52 14.98
CA GLN A 23 21.53 -3.84 13.76
C GLN A 23 21.33 -4.77 12.56
N HIS A 24 20.08 -5.02 12.18
CA HIS A 24 19.78 -5.63 10.91
C HIS A 24 20.34 -4.74 9.81
N SER A 25 21.14 -5.34 8.93
CA SER A 25 21.70 -4.65 7.77
C SER A 25 20.58 -3.91 7.04
N THR A 26 20.81 -2.64 6.67
CA THR A 26 19.84 -1.80 5.96
C THR A 26 19.25 -2.51 4.74
N LYS A 27 20.00 -3.41 4.10
CA LYS A 27 19.54 -4.24 2.97
C LYS A 27 18.43 -5.22 3.35
N VAL A 28 18.54 -5.87 4.51
CA VAL A 28 17.53 -6.80 5.02
C VAL A 28 16.25 -6.05 5.38
N LEU A 29 16.38 -4.88 6.00
CA LEU A 29 15.24 -4.01 6.31
C LEU A 29 14.60 -3.44 5.04
N MET A 30 15.39 -3.11 4.01
CA MET A 30 14.85 -2.69 2.71
C MET A 30 14.05 -3.83 2.06
N LEU A 31 14.56 -5.06 2.11
CA LEU A 31 13.86 -6.22 1.57
C LEU A 31 12.56 -6.51 2.33
N GLY A 32 12.59 -6.41 3.66
CA GLY A 32 11.38 -6.50 4.49
C GLY A 32 10.37 -5.39 4.17
N ALA A 33 10.84 -4.15 4.00
CA ALA A 33 10.00 -3.02 3.63
C ALA A 33 9.35 -3.21 2.24
N LEU A 34 10.05 -3.80 1.26
CA LEU A 34 9.44 -4.14 -0.02
C LEU A 34 8.23 -5.06 0.15
N GLY A 35 8.34 -6.09 0.99
CA GLY A 35 7.26 -7.04 1.23
C GLY A 35 6.07 -6.43 1.97
N VAL A 36 6.33 -5.75 3.08
CA VAL A 36 5.26 -5.34 4.01
C VAL A 36 4.75 -3.93 3.70
N VAL A 37 5.63 -2.99 3.36
CA VAL A 37 5.26 -1.57 3.23
C VAL A 37 4.74 -1.25 1.82
N TYR A 38 5.32 -1.87 0.80
CA TYR A 38 5.05 -1.55 -0.60
C TYR A 38 4.15 -2.55 -1.32
N GLY A 39 3.63 -3.57 -0.62
CA GLY A 39 2.75 -4.57 -1.21
C GLY A 39 1.51 -3.93 -1.83
N ASP A 40 0.81 -3.09 -1.07
CA ASP A 40 -0.47 -2.49 -1.47
C ASP A 40 -0.32 -1.60 -2.72
N ILE A 41 0.44 -0.50 -2.61
CA ILE A 41 0.75 0.37 -3.75
C ILE A 41 1.42 -0.36 -4.93
N GLY A 42 2.14 -1.45 -4.64
CA GLY A 42 2.79 -2.29 -5.64
C GLY A 42 1.81 -3.08 -6.49
N THR A 43 0.60 -3.31 -6.02
CA THR A 43 -0.45 -4.07 -6.73
C THR A 43 -1.45 -3.18 -7.48
N SER A 44 -1.47 -1.88 -7.18
CA SER A 44 -2.24 -0.86 -7.90
C SER A 44 -2.12 -0.89 -9.43
N PRO A 45 -0.98 -1.22 -10.06
CA PRO A 45 -0.90 -1.28 -11.52
C PRO A 45 -1.82 -2.32 -12.17
N ILE A 46 -2.30 -3.31 -11.42
CA ILE A 46 -3.23 -4.34 -11.93
C ILE A 46 -4.55 -3.70 -12.37
N TYR A 47 -5.01 -2.65 -11.66
CA TYR A 47 -6.33 -2.04 -11.87
C TYR A 47 -6.29 -0.53 -12.18
N ALA A 48 -5.41 0.25 -11.54
CA ALA A 48 -5.53 1.71 -11.52
C ALA A 48 -5.46 2.37 -12.91
N PHE A 49 -4.57 1.90 -13.79
CA PHE A 49 -4.45 2.47 -15.13
C PHE A 49 -5.68 2.19 -15.99
N ARG A 50 -6.19 0.96 -15.92
CA ARG A 50 -7.41 0.55 -16.61
C ARG A 50 -8.60 1.39 -16.17
N GLU A 51 -8.83 1.50 -14.86
CA GLU A 51 -9.95 2.26 -14.33
C GLU A 51 -9.87 3.75 -14.69
N ALA A 52 -8.66 4.33 -14.65
CA ALA A 52 -8.46 5.71 -15.07
C ALA A 52 -8.69 5.92 -16.58
N LEU A 53 -8.28 4.97 -17.43
CA LEU A 53 -8.58 5.03 -18.86
C LEU A 53 -10.07 4.85 -19.17
N VAL A 54 -10.76 3.93 -18.50
CA VAL A 54 -12.22 3.76 -18.64
C VAL A 54 -12.94 5.04 -18.22
N ALA A 55 -12.53 5.65 -17.10
CA ALA A 55 -13.08 6.93 -16.64
C ALA A 55 -12.82 8.08 -17.64
N SER A 56 -11.64 8.10 -18.27
CA SER A 56 -11.24 9.13 -19.23
C SER A 56 -11.94 9.00 -20.59
N SER A 57 -12.09 7.78 -21.09
CA SER A 57 -12.65 7.50 -22.42
C SER A 57 -14.16 7.32 -22.41
N GLY A 58 -14.81 7.36 -21.24
CA GLY A 58 -16.22 6.99 -21.10
C GLY A 58 -16.51 5.51 -21.43
N GLY A 59 -15.48 4.66 -21.43
CA GLY A 59 -15.56 3.26 -21.85
C GLY A 59 -15.43 3.04 -23.37
N GLU A 60 -15.09 4.07 -24.14
CA GLU A 60 -14.81 3.99 -25.58
C GLU A 60 -13.30 3.79 -25.85
N ILE A 61 -12.89 3.95 -27.12
CA ILE A 61 -11.49 3.88 -27.53
C ILE A 61 -10.74 5.09 -26.95
N ALA A 62 -9.69 4.85 -26.16
CA ALA A 62 -8.90 5.92 -25.58
C ALA A 62 -8.02 6.60 -26.65
N GLU A 63 -8.15 7.91 -26.79
CA GLU A 63 -7.29 8.67 -27.70
C GLU A 63 -5.88 8.82 -27.12
N ARG A 64 -4.90 9.12 -27.99
CA ARG A 64 -3.50 9.35 -27.54
C ARG A 64 -3.41 10.48 -26.51
N GLY A 65 -4.24 11.51 -26.64
CA GLY A 65 -4.31 12.61 -25.66
C GLY A 65 -4.74 12.14 -24.27
N ASP A 66 -5.76 11.30 -24.20
CA ASP A 66 -6.28 10.73 -22.95
C ASP A 66 -5.24 9.83 -22.28
N ILE A 67 -4.59 8.96 -23.07
CA ILE A 67 -3.57 8.05 -22.55
C ILE A 67 -2.41 8.84 -21.95
N LEU A 68 -1.91 9.87 -22.64
CA LEU A 68 -0.83 10.72 -22.13
C LEU A 68 -1.29 11.56 -20.92
N GLY A 69 -2.53 12.05 -20.92
CA GLY A 69 -3.13 12.76 -19.79
C GLY A 69 -3.22 11.91 -18.53
N VAL A 70 -3.80 10.71 -18.64
CA VAL A 70 -3.92 9.73 -17.54
C VAL A 70 -2.54 9.32 -17.03
N LEU A 71 -1.61 8.98 -17.92
CA LEU A 71 -0.24 8.64 -17.50
C LEU A 71 0.43 9.79 -16.77
N SER A 72 0.33 11.01 -17.28
CA SER A 72 0.91 12.19 -16.64
C SER A 72 0.33 12.41 -15.25
N LEU A 73 -0.99 12.28 -15.10
CA LEU A 73 -1.65 12.36 -13.81
C LEU A 73 -1.14 11.29 -12.84
N ILE A 74 -0.96 10.04 -13.26
CA ILE A 74 -0.44 8.95 -12.40
C ILE A 74 1.01 9.26 -11.98
N ILE A 75 1.88 9.61 -12.92
CA ILE A 75 3.30 9.94 -12.67
C ILE A 75 3.41 11.07 -11.65
N TRP A 76 2.64 12.14 -11.83
CA TRP A 76 2.65 13.29 -10.92
C TRP A 76 1.95 12.99 -9.61
N SER A 77 0.95 12.12 -9.58
CA SER A 77 0.33 11.67 -8.32
C SER A 77 1.32 10.87 -7.47
N LEU A 78 2.02 9.89 -8.04
CA LEU A 78 3.09 9.16 -7.37
C LEU A 78 4.23 10.09 -6.91
N THR A 79 4.56 11.08 -7.72
CA THR A 79 5.62 12.06 -7.39
C THR A 79 5.20 12.99 -6.26
N ILE A 80 4.04 13.65 -6.37
CA ILE A 80 3.59 14.65 -5.39
C ILE A 80 3.10 13.98 -4.10
N ILE A 81 2.24 12.98 -4.22
CA ILE A 81 1.60 12.36 -3.06
C ILE A 81 2.59 11.44 -2.36
N VAL A 82 3.18 10.48 -3.07
CA VAL A 82 4.01 9.46 -2.41
C VAL A 82 5.42 9.98 -2.18
N THR A 83 6.08 10.53 -3.20
CA THR A 83 7.48 10.95 -3.07
C THR A 83 7.62 12.25 -2.26
N ILE A 84 6.93 13.32 -2.63
CA ILE A 84 7.10 14.61 -1.96
C ILE A 84 6.35 14.63 -0.62
N LYS A 85 5.04 14.34 -0.60
CA LYS A 85 4.25 14.40 0.63
C LYS A 85 4.65 13.28 1.60
N TYR A 86 4.58 12.01 1.23
CA TYR A 86 4.87 10.94 2.20
C TYR A 86 6.36 10.79 2.50
N ILE A 87 7.18 10.49 1.48
CA ILE A 87 8.59 10.12 1.64
C ILE A 87 9.44 11.29 2.16
N MET A 88 9.29 12.49 1.59
CA MET A 88 10.13 13.64 1.97
C MET A 88 9.62 14.36 3.23
N PHE A 89 8.30 14.44 3.43
CA PHE A 89 7.69 15.23 4.50
C PHE A 89 7.08 14.39 5.63
N VAL A 90 6.04 13.58 5.38
CA VAL A 90 5.28 12.88 6.44
C VAL A 90 6.14 11.90 7.22
N LEU A 91 7.06 11.16 6.58
CA LEU A 91 7.97 10.24 7.29
C LEU A 91 8.91 10.94 8.29
N ARG A 92 8.99 12.28 8.30
CA ARG A 92 9.74 13.04 9.32
C ARG A 92 8.92 13.32 10.58
N ALA A 93 7.59 13.22 10.49
CA ALA A 93 6.68 13.48 11.58
C ALA A 93 6.42 12.17 12.34
N ASP A 94 7.43 11.60 12.97
CA ASP A 94 7.24 10.44 13.86
C ASP A 94 6.82 10.89 15.26
N ASN A 95 6.13 10.00 15.97
CA ASN A 95 5.82 10.17 17.39
C ASN A 95 6.54 9.07 18.17
N ARG A 96 7.74 9.37 18.66
CA ARG A 96 8.62 8.41 19.35
C ARG A 96 8.99 7.22 18.45
N GLY A 97 9.25 7.48 17.17
CA GLY A 97 9.58 6.46 16.17
C GLY A 97 8.37 5.75 15.54
N GLU A 98 7.16 5.93 16.09
CA GLU A 98 5.92 5.39 15.51
C GLU A 98 5.29 6.37 14.51
N GLY A 99 4.70 5.83 13.45
CA GLY A 99 3.92 6.59 12.48
C GLY A 99 2.47 6.11 12.40
N GLY A 100 1.74 6.58 11.39
CA GLY A 100 0.32 6.27 11.19
C GLY A 100 -0.64 7.37 11.67
N VAL A 101 -1.91 7.23 11.28
CA VAL A 101 -2.94 8.27 11.45
C VAL A 101 -3.15 8.63 12.92
N LEU A 102 -3.27 7.65 13.82
CA LEU A 102 -3.48 7.92 15.25
C LEU A 102 -2.20 8.43 15.93
N SER A 103 -1.01 8.04 15.47
CA SER A 103 0.27 8.58 15.93
C SER A 103 0.40 10.07 15.58
N LEU A 104 0.04 10.45 14.35
CA LEU A 104 0.02 11.85 13.93
C LEU A 104 -1.04 12.66 14.68
N MET A 105 -2.23 12.08 14.89
CA MET A 105 -3.28 12.70 15.70
C MET A 105 -2.79 12.97 17.13
N ALA A 106 -2.12 12.02 17.77
CA ALA A 106 -1.56 12.18 19.11
C ALA A 106 -0.49 13.29 19.14
N LEU A 107 0.42 13.31 18.16
CA LEU A 107 1.45 14.36 18.03
C LEU A 107 0.84 15.75 17.83
N ALA A 108 -0.18 15.86 16.98
CA ALA A 108 -0.88 17.11 16.70
C ALA A 108 -1.64 17.61 17.93
N ARG A 109 -2.27 16.72 18.72
CA ARG A 109 -2.93 17.09 19.98
C ARG A 109 -1.96 17.64 21.01
N GLY A 110 -0.77 17.06 21.11
CA GLY A 110 0.29 17.56 22.00
C GLY A 110 0.79 18.95 21.60
N SER A 111 0.83 19.24 20.31
CA SER A 111 1.31 20.52 19.76
C SER A 111 0.26 21.62 19.76
N PHE A 112 -1.03 21.28 19.68
CA PHE A 112 -2.15 22.23 19.58
C PHE A 112 -3.26 21.91 20.61
N PRO A 113 -3.01 22.14 21.90
CA PRO A 113 -3.95 21.76 22.98
C PRO A 113 -5.33 22.41 22.84
N THR A 114 -5.39 23.67 22.38
CA THR A 114 -6.65 24.42 22.19
C THR A 114 -7.58 23.82 21.14
N ARG A 115 -7.05 23.01 20.20
CA ARG A 115 -7.83 22.37 19.12
C ARG A 115 -7.94 20.86 19.27
N SER A 116 -7.61 20.32 20.45
CA SER A 116 -7.52 18.88 20.70
C SER A 116 -8.79 18.11 20.29
N ALA A 117 -9.98 18.64 20.53
CA ALA A 117 -11.24 17.97 20.17
C ALA A 117 -11.42 17.82 18.65
N ILE A 118 -11.13 18.88 17.89
CA ILE A 118 -11.21 18.85 16.42
C ILE A 118 -10.18 17.89 15.84
N ILE A 119 -8.95 17.92 16.39
CA ILE A 119 -7.86 17.02 15.96
C ILE A 119 -8.22 15.55 16.24
N LEU A 120 -8.83 15.27 17.39
CA LEU A 120 -9.33 13.93 17.71
C LEU A 120 -10.42 13.50 16.71
N ALA A 121 -11.38 14.36 16.41
CA ALA A 121 -12.44 14.06 15.45
C ALA A 121 -11.87 13.75 14.05
N ILE A 122 -10.91 14.55 13.57
CA ILE A 122 -10.22 14.31 12.30
C ILE A 122 -9.45 12.98 12.33
N GLY A 123 -8.76 12.67 13.43
CA GLY A 123 -8.05 11.39 13.57
C GLY A 123 -8.97 10.18 13.62
N ILE A 124 -10.16 10.30 14.25
CA ILE A 124 -11.20 9.27 14.21
C ILE A 124 -11.66 9.04 12.77
N VAL A 125 -11.98 10.11 12.05
CA VAL A 125 -12.40 10.01 10.64
C VAL A 125 -11.31 9.33 9.80
N GLY A 126 -10.05 9.73 9.96
CA GLY A 126 -8.93 9.11 9.25
C GLY A 126 -8.75 7.62 9.59
N ALA A 127 -8.88 7.25 10.87
CA ALA A 127 -8.82 5.85 11.29
C ALA A 127 -9.99 5.03 10.72
N SER A 128 -11.21 5.58 10.68
CA SER A 128 -12.36 4.93 10.06
C SER A 128 -12.18 4.72 8.55
N LEU A 129 -11.60 5.69 7.84
CA LEU A 129 -11.28 5.55 6.42
C LEU A 129 -10.25 4.44 6.17
N PHE A 130 -9.23 4.32 7.04
CA PHE A 130 -8.26 3.23 6.97
C PHE A 130 -8.92 1.86 7.20
N PHE A 131 -9.89 1.75 8.11
CA PHE A 131 -10.64 0.50 8.25
C PHE A 131 -11.47 0.17 7.00
N GLY A 132 -12.04 1.18 6.34
CA GLY A 132 -12.72 1.00 5.05
C GLY A 132 -11.79 0.44 3.98
N ASP A 133 -10.58 0.99 3.89
CA ASP A 133 -9.53 0.46 3.00
C ASP A 133 -9.16 -0.98 3.35
N ALA A 134 -9.01 -1.30 4.64
CA ALA A 134 -8.70 -2.65 5.08
C ALA A 134 -9.76 -3.72 4.79
N VAL A 135 -11.01 -3.30 4.57
CA VAL A 135 -12.10 -4.17 4.10
C VAL A 135 -12.03 -4.36 2.58
N ILE A 136 -11.82 -3.27 1.83
CA ILE A 136 -11.94 -3.28 0.37
C ILE A 136 -10.69 -3.86 -0.31
N THR A 137 -9.49 -3.50 0.17
CA THR A 137 -8.22 -3.79 -0.50
C THR A 137 -7.96 -5.28 -0.70
N PRO A 138 -8.16 -6.18 0.29
CA PRO A 138 -7.99 -7.61 0.06
C PRO A 138 -8.92 -8.17 -1.02
N ALA A 139 -10.19 -7.75 -1.02
CA ALA A 139 -11.18 -8.23 -1.96
C ALA A 139 -10.86 -7.78 -3.40
N ILE A 140 -10.62 -6.49 -3.61
CA ILE A 140 -10.35 -5.93 -4.95
C ILE A 140 -9.00 -6.43 -5.47
N SER A 141 -7.94 -6.39 -4.66
CA SER A 141 -6.60 -6.76 -5.12
C SER A 141 -6.52 -8.23 -5.51
N VAL A 142 -7.03 -9.15 -4.67
CA VAL A 142 -7.01 -10.59 -4.97
C VAL A 142 -7.91 -10.89 -6.18
N LEU A 143 -9.10 -10.29 -6.27
CA LEU A 143 -9.98 -10.46 -7.41
C LEU A 143 -9.31 -10.01 -8.72
N SER A 144 -8.74 -8.81 -8.76
CA SER A 144 -8.07 -8.29 -9.95
C SER A 144 -6.85 -9.12 -10.37
N ALA A 145 -6.13 -9.73 -9.42
CA ALA A 145 -5.06 -10.66 -9.76
C ALA A 145 -5.58 -11.95 -10.43
N VAL A 146 -6.66 -12.50 -9.90
CA VAL A 146 -7.28 -13.74 -10.38
C VAL A 146 -7.99 -13.54 -11.72
N GLU A 147 -8.54 -12.35 -11.99
CA GLU A 147 -9.13 -11.97 -13.27
C GLU A 147 -8.14 -12.07 -14.44
N GLY A 148 -6.83 -11.99 -14.18
CA GLY A 148 -5.80 -12.23 -15.20
C GLY A 148 -5.90 -13.61 -15.87
N MET A 149 -6.51 -14.60 -15.21
CA MET A 149 -6.78 -15.90 -15.83
C MET A 149 -7.76 -15.83 -17.00
N ASN A 150 -8.66 -14.84 -17.04
CA ASN A 150 -9.59 -14.64 -18.15
C ASN A 150 -8.87 -14.28 -19.46
N VAL A 151 -7.71 -13.62 -19.34
CA VAL A 151 -6.84 -13.29 -20.47
C VAL A 151 -6.13 -14.55 -21.00
N VAL A 152 -5.86 -15.53 -20.13
CA VAL A 152 -5.29 -16.84 -20.53
C VAL A 152 -6.33 -17.67 -21.29
N THR A 153 -7.53 -17.83 -20.71
CA THR A 153 -8.67 -18.44 -21.40
C THR A 153 -10.00 -17.98 -20.81
N PRO A 154 -10.98 -17.58 -21.64
CA PRO A 154 -12.32 -17.21 -21.18
C PRO A 154 -13.05 -18.32 -20.41
N THR A 155 -12.63 -19.58 -20.55
CA THR A 155 -13.20 -20.72 -19.81
C THR A 155 -13.05 -20.59 -18.29
N PHE A 156 -12.09 -19.79 -17.81
CA PHE A 156 -11.89 -19.59 -16.38
C PHE A 156 -12.84 -18.56 -15.74
N GLN A 157 -13.63 -17.79 -16.51
CA GLN A 157 -14.51 -16.75 -15.97
C GLN A 157 -15.42 -17.22 -14.81
N PRO A 158 -16.12 -18.37 -14.90
CA PRO A 158 -16.98 -18.84 -13.82
C PRO A 158 -16.23 -19.20 -12.54
N TYR A 159 -14.91 -19.42 -12.62
CA TYR A 159 -14.06 -19.83 -11.51
C TYR A 159 -13.34 -18.68 -10.81
N VAL A 160 -13.35 -17.47 -11.39
CA VAL A 160 -12.66 -16.29 -10.82
C VAL A 160 -13.16 -15.98 -9.42
N VAL A 161 -14.47 -15.74 -9.26
CA VAL A 161 -15.06 -15.39 -7.96
C VAL A 161 -14.89 -16.52 -6.93
N PRO A 162 -15.21 -17.80 -7.22
CA PRO A 162 -14.95 -18.90 -6.29
C PRO A 162 -13.48 -19.03 -5.87
N LEU A 163 -12.54 -18.88 -6.79
CA LEU A 163 -11.11 -18.99 -6.48
C LEU A 163 -10.65 -17.83 -5.58
N THR A 164 -11.09 -16.60 -5.86
CA THR A 164 -10.83 -15.44 -5.01
C THR A 164 -11.33 -15.67 -3.58
N LEU A 165 -12.56 -16.18 -3.41
CA LEU A 165 -13.11 -16.50 -2.09
C LEU A 165 -12.29 -17.57 -1.36
N VAL A 166 -11.80 -18.60 -2.07
CA VAL A 166 -10.91 -19.62 -1.50
C VAL A 166 -9.59 -19.00 -1.04
N ILE A 167 -8.97 -18.15 -1.86
CA ILE A 167 -7.72 -17.46 -1.52
C ILE A 167 -7.92 -16.59 -0.28
N LEU A 168 -8.99 -15.79 -0.22
CA LEU A 168 -9.32 -14.96 0.94
C LEU A 168 -9.62 -15.80 2.19
N ALA A 169 -10.35 -16.90 2.06
CA ALA A 169 -10.60 -17.80 3.19
C ALA A 169 -9.31 -18.37 3.76
N ILE A 170 -8.37 -18.78 2.89
CA ILE A 170 -7.03 -19.24 3.30
C ILE A 170 -6.27 -18.09 3.97
N LEU A 171 -6.25 -16.92 3.34
CA LEU A 171 -5.61 -15.71 3.85
C LEU A 171 -6.05 -15.40 5.29
N PHE A 172 -7.36 -15.25 5.52
CA PHE A 172 -7.90 -14.93 6.84
C PHE A 172 -7.72 -16.06 7.86
N SER A 173 -7.65 -17.33 7.41
CA SER A 173 -7.41 -18.48 8.28
C SER A 173 -5.97 -18.56 8.78
N VAL A 174 -4.99 -18.10 7.98
CA VAL A 174 -3.57 -18.16 8.35
C VAL A 174 -3.11 -16.98 9.21
N GLN A 175 -3.93 -15.94 9.41
CA GLN A 175 -3.55 -14.75 10.20
C GLN A 175 -3.09 -15.07 11.63
N ARG A 176 -3.66 -16.11 12.24
CA ARG A 176 -3.32 -16.51 13.62
C ARG A 176 -1.85 -16.92 13.80
N PHE A 177 -1.17 -17.33 12.72
CA PHE A 177 0.22 -17.74 12.75
C PHE A 177 1.19 -16.55 12.72
N GLY A 178 0.66 -15.32 12.54
CA GLY A 178 1.43 -14.09 12.50
C GLY A 178 2.28 -13.93 11.24
N THR A 179 2.85 -12.74 11.10
CA THR A 179 3.70 -12.35 9.96
C THR A 179 5.19 -12.64 10.19
N GLY A 180 5.59 -13.02 11.41
CA GLY A 180 7.00 -13.10 11.79
C GLY A 180 7.87 -14.08 11.01
N GLY A 181 7.35 -15.27 10.70
CA GLY A 181 8.05 -16.24 9.85
C GLY A 181 7.93 -15.95 8.35
N VAL A 182 6.85 -15.27 7.95
CA VAL A 182 6.49 -15.11 6.54
C VAL A 182 7.06 -13.82 5.93
N ALA A 183 7.36 -12.82 6.75
CA ALA A 183 7.99 -11.56 6.32
C ALA A 183 9.34 -11.77 5.61
N LEU A 184 10.06 -12.86 5.94
CA LEU A 184 11.32 -13.23 5.28
C LEU A 184 11.13 -13.70 3.84
N ILE A 185 9.94 -14.22 3.51
CA ILE A 185 9.57 -14.72 2.19
C ILE A 185 8.89 -13.61 1.37
N PHE A 186 8.13 -12.73 2.02
CA PHE A 186 7.43 -11.63 1.36
C PHE A 186 8.37 -10.68 0.64
N GLY A 187 9.48 -10.29 1.28
CA GLY A 187 10.44 -9.38 0.66
C GLY A 187 10.99 -9.85 -0.69
N PRO A 188 11.55 -11.07 -0.80
CA PRO A 188 11.98 -11.65 -2.07
C PRO A 188 10.88 -11.74 -3.13
N ILE A 189 9.67 -12.21 -2.77
CA ILE A 189 8.56 -12.32 -3.72
C ILE A 189 8.18 -10.95 -4.27
N THR A 190 8.06 -9.94 -3.40
CA THR A 190 7.69 -8.59 -3.82
C THR A 190 8.80 -7.91 -4.61
N ALA A 191 10.08 -8.21 -4.33
CA ALA A 191 11.19 -7.75 -5.16
C ALA A 191 11.12 -8.34 -6.57
N VAL A 192 10.85 -9.64 -6.69
CA VAL A 192 10.65 -10.31 -8.00
C VAL A 192 9.43 -9.72 -8.72
N TRP A 193 8.34 -9.44 -8.02
CA TRP A 193 7.16 -8.74 -8.54
C TRP A 193 7.52 -7.38 -9.14
N PHE A 194 8.18 -6.49 -8.39
CA PHE A 194 8.56 -5.17 -8.88
C PHE A 194 9.47 -5.24 -10.11
N LEU A 195 10.46 -6.12 -10.08
CA LEU A 195 11.35 -6.32 -11.22
C LEU A 195 10.61 -6.86 -12.44
N ALA A 196 9.69 -7.82 -12.25
CA ALA A 196 8.90 -8.39 -13.34
C ALA A 196 8.00 -7.34 -14.01
N ILE A 197 7.27 -6.52 -13.23
CA ILE A 197 6.40 -5.48 -13.80
C ILE A 197 7.20 -4.36 -14.47
N GLY A 198 8.37 -4.03 -13.92
CA GLY A 198 9.28 -3.03 -14.48
C GLY A 198 9.89 -3.48 -15.81
N LEU A 199 10.34 -4.73 -15.90
CA LEU A 199 10.85 -5.33 -17.13
C LEU A 199 9.76 -5.47 -18.20
N SER A 200 8.56 -5.91 -17.82
CA SER A 200 7.40 -5.98 -18.71
C SER A 200 7.07 -4.60 -19.31
N GLY A 201 7.07 -3.57 -18.48
CA GLY A 201 6.81 -2.20 -18.93
C GLY A 201 7.91 -1.67 -19.85
N LEU A 202 9.19 -1.90 -19.50
CA LEU A 202 10.33 -1.46 -20.29
C LEU A 202 10.31 -2.03 -21.73
N ASN A 203 9.91 -3.29 -21.91
CA ASN A 203 9.79 -3.91 -23.23
C ASN A 203 8.83 -3.14 -24.17
N HIS A 204 7.74 -2.59 -23.63
CA HIS A 204 6.75 -1.84 -24.41
C HIS A 204 7.19 -0.40 -24.67
N ILE A 205 7.88 0.22 -23.70
CA ILE A 205 8.44 1.57 -23.87
C ILE A 205 9.47 1.61 -25.00
N ILE A 206 10.27 0.55 -25.18
CA ILE A 206 11.24 0.47 -26.29
C ILE A 206 10.53 0.50 -27.65
N ALA A 207 9.30 -0.03 -27.74
CA ALA A 207 8.52 -0.03 -28.98
C ALA A 207 7.86 1.32 -29.31
N ASP A 208 7.40 2.08 -28.29
CA ASP A 208 6.92 3.46 -28.46
C ASP A 208 7.56 4.40 -27.41
N PRO A 209 8.79 4.90 -27.66
CA PRO A 209 9.48 5.79 -26.72
C PRO A 209 8.79 7.12 -26.50
N GLU A 210 7.90 7.53 -27.40
CA GLU A 210 7.16 8.78 -27.27
C GLU A 210 6.20 8.75 -26.05
N ILE A 211 5.88 7.58 -25.51
CA ILE A 211 5.07 7.48 -24.29
C ILE A 211 5.69 8.24 -23.11
N LEU A 212 7.02 8.41 -23.11
CA LEU A 212 7.76 9.12 -22.07
C LEU A 212 7.47 10.63 -22.06
N TRP A 213 6.89 11.20 -23.12
CA TRP A 213 6.42 12.58 -23.10
C TRP A 213 5.38 12.81 -21.99
N ALA A 214 4.64 11.78 -21.57
CA ALA A 214 3.68 11.84 -20.47
C ALA A 214 4.27 12.35 -19.14
N VAL A 215 5.59 12.28 -18.94
CA VAL A 215 6.26 12.86 -17.76
C VAL A 215 6.00 14.37 -17.66
N SER A 216 5.83 15.05 -18.79
CA SER A 216 5.63 16.50 -18.77
C SER A 216 4.21 16.87 -18.30
N PRO A 217 4.07 17.73 -17.28
CA PRO A 217 2.78 18.06 -16.66
C PRO A 217 1.83 18.84 -17.57
N HIS A 218 2.29 19.29 -18.74
CA HIS A 218 1.43 19.95 -19.74
C HIS A 218 0.24 19.06 -20.16
N TYR A 219 0.41 17.74 -20.19
CA TYR A 219 -0.70 16.82 -20.50
C TYR A 219 -1.80 16.85 -19.45
N ILE A 220 -1.46 17.05 -18.17
CA ILE A 220 -2.44 17.25 -17.09
C ILE A 220 -3.24 18.52 -17.34
N VAL A 221 -2.54 19.62 -17.62
CA VAL A 221 -3.18 20.92 -17.84
C VAL A 221 -4.07 20.89 -19.08
N ALA A 222 -3.59 20.29 -20.18
CA ALA A 222 -4.38 20.13 -21.39
C ALA A 222 -5.62 19.27 -21.14
N PHE A 223 -5.48 18.15 -20.43
CA PHE A 223 -6.59 17.25 -20.11
C PHE A 223 -7.66 17.94 -19.23
N LEU A 224 -7.24 18.69 -18.21
CA LEU A 224 -8.14 19.46 -17.34
C LEU A 224 -8.90 20.57 -18.08
N ILE A 225 -8.25 21.25 -19.03
CA ILE A 225 -8.87 22.33 -19.80
C ILE A 225 -9.85 21.77 -20.84
N ASN A 226 -9.46 20.70 -21.52
CA ASN A 226 -10.25 20.16 -22.64
C ASN A 226 -11.47 19.37 -22.16
N SER A 227 -11.42 18.75 -20.97
CA SER A 227 -12.49 17.88 -20.48
C SER A 227 -12.60 17.90 -18.94
N PRO A 228 -13.07 19.00 -18.34
CA PRO A 228 -13.05 19.18 -16.88
C PRO A 228 -13.90 18.15 -16.11
N ASP A 229 -15.08 17.79 -16.62
CA ASP A 229 -15.98 16.84 -15.97
C ASP A 229 -15.38 15.42 -15.95
N VAL A 230 -14.85 15.00 -17.10
CA VAL A 230 -14.15 13.71 -17.27
C VAL A 230 -12.88 13.68 -16.44
N ALA A 231 -12.12 14.77 -16.42
CA ALA A 231 -10.88 14.86 -15.66
C ALA A 231 -11.13 14.76 -14.15
N PHE A 232 -12.23 15.31 -13.64
CA PHE A 232 -12.61 15.16 -12.23
C PHE A 232 -12.84 13.68 -11.85
N VAL A 233 -13.59 12.93 -12.65
CA VAL A 233 -13.84 11.50 -12.42
C VAL A 233 -12.54 10.70 -12.56
N THR A 234 -11.74 11.02 -13.58
CA THR A 234 -10.47 10.36 -13.87
C THR A 234 -9.47 10.53 -12.73
N ILE A 235 -9.37 11.73 -12.14
CA ILE A 235 -8.54 11.98 -10.95
C ILE A 235 -9.00 11.09 -9.78
N GLY A 236 -10.32 10.90 -9.61
CA GLY A 236 -10.87 9.95 -8.65
C GLY A 236 -10.37 8.53 -8.87
N ALA A 237 -10.35 8.04 -10.12
CA ALA A 237 -9.79 6.73 -10.45
C ALA A 237 -8.27 6.64 -10.23
N ILE A 238 -7.53 7.72 -10.49
CA ILE A 238 -6.06 7.78 -10.28
C ILE A 238 -5.67 7.66 -8.81
N PHE A 239 -6.56 7.95 -7.86
CA PHE A 239 -6.29 7.69 -6.45
C PHE A 239 -5.94 6.22 -6.18
N LEU A 240 -6.47 5.29 -6.99
CA LEU A 240 -6.13 3.86 -6.96
C LEU A 240 -4.65 3.57 -7.24
N ALA A 241 -3.91 4.49 -7.87
CA ALA A 241 -2.47 4.36 -8.11
C ALA A 241 -1.62 4.75 -6.88
N VAL A 242 -2.21 5.46 -5.91
CA VAL A 242 -1.52 5.94 -4.70
C VAL A 242 -2.09 5.34 -3.41
N THR A 243 -3.04 4.40 -3.51
CA THR A 243 -3.50 3.59 -2.38
C THR A 243 -2.33 2.80 -1.78
N GLY A 244 -2.31 2.65 -0.47
CA GLY A 244 -1.18 2.08 0.26
C GLY A 244 -0.12 3.09 0.66
N ALA A 245 -0.26 4.37 0.28
CA ALA A 245 0.73 5.39 0.65
C ALA A 245 0.80 5.62 2.18
N GLU A 246 -0.32 5.41 2.87
CA GLU A 246 -0.47 5.43 4.32
C GLU A 246 0.24 4.28 5.02
N ALA A 247 0.38 3.12 4.38
CA ALA A 247 1.13 1.99 4.93
C ALA A 247 2.61 2.36 5.13
N LEU A 248 3.19 3.18 4.24
CA LEU A 248 4.55 3.74 4.41
C LEU A 248 4.72 4.43 5.75
N TYR A 249 3.71 5.18 6.16
CA TYR A 249 3.77 5.94 7.40
C TYR A 249 3.40 5.08 8.61
N ALA A 250 2.44 4.17 8.49
CA ALA A 250 2.05 3.27 9.56
C ALA A 250 3.20 2.34 10.00
N ASP A 251 4.02 1.88 9.05
CA ASP A 251 5.11 0.93 9.32
C ASP A 251 6.46 1.59 9.64
N LEU A 252 6.46 2.89 9.93
CA LEU A 252 7.67 3.62 10.31
C LEU A 252 8.35 3.04 11.55
N GLY A 253 7.56 2.58 12.53
CA GLY A 253 8.08 1.96 13.76
C GLY A 253 8.78 0.61 13.53
N HIS A 254 8.43 -0.11 12.47
CA HIS A 254 8.98 -1.44 12.17
C HIS A 254 10.28 -1.40 11.39
N PHE A 255 10.35 -0.56 10.34
CA PHE A 255 11.47 -0.55 9.41
C PHE A 255 12.35 0.70 9.54
N GLY A 256 11.83 1.75 10.17
CA GLY A 256 12.47 3.05 10.21
C GLY A 256 12.46 3.76 8.85
N ARG A 257 12.79 5.05 8.88
CA ARG A 257 12.68 5.91 7.70
C ARG A 257 13.62 5.51 6.55
N LYS A 258 14.90 5.25 6.86
CA LYS A 258 15.94 5.06 5.82
C LYS A 258 15.64 3.88 4.87
N PRO A 259 15.30 2.67 5.35
CA PRO A 259 14.98 1.54 4.47
C PRO A 259 13.76 1.80 3.58
N ILE A 260 12.71 2.42 4.12
CA ILE A 260 11.50 2.80 3.38
C ILE A 260 11.88 3.74 2.22
N VAL A 261 12.59 4.83 2.50
CA VAL A 261 13.00 5.80 1.46
C VAL A 261 13.87 5.17 0.37
N LEU A 262 14.85 4.34 0.75
CA LEU A 262 15.74 3.71 -0.22
C LEU A 262 15.00 2.68 -1.09
N ALA A 263 14.11 1.87 -0.51
CA ALA A 263 13.31 0.91 -1.27
C ALA A 263 12.39 1.62 -2.28
N TRP A 264 11.76 2.73 -1.88
CA TRP A 264 10.97 3.56 -2.78
C TRP A 264 11.77 4.07 -3.97
N LEU A 265 12.84 4.82 -3.71
CA LEU A 265 13.58 5.53 -4.75
C LEU A 265 14.37 4.59 -5.66
N ALA A 266 14.85 3.46 -5.15
CA ALA A 266 15.71 2.56 -5.90
C ALA A 266 14.94 1.48 -6.69
N ILE A 267 13.78 1.03 -6.19
CA ILE A 267 13.08 -0.14 -6.74
C ILE A 267 11.64 0.21 -7.08
N VAL A 268 10.84 0.58 -6.09
CA VAL A 268 9.38 0.65 -6.23
C VAL A 268 8.98 1.75 -7.23
N PHE A 269 9.44 2.97 -7.02
CA PHE A 269 9.08 4.10 -7.87
C PHE A 269 9.53 3.91 -9.33
N PRO A 270 10.79 3.53 -9.64
CA PRO A 270 11.18 3.22 -11.01
C PRO A 270 10.34 2.11 -11.66
N CYS A 271 10.08 1.00 -10.95
CA CYS A 271 9.34 -0.13 -11.50
C CYS A 271 7.86 0.24 -11.77
N LEU A 272 7.23 1.00 -10.89
CA LEU A 272 5.86 1.50 -11.10
C LEU A 272 5.80 2.44 -12.31
N LEU A 273 6.71 3.40 -12.42
CA LEU A 273 6.76 4.31 -13.57
C LEU A 273 6.93 3.56 -14.90
N LEU A 274 7.86 2.61 -14.94
CA LEU A 274 8.09 1.76 -16.12
C LEU A 274 6.85 0.95 -16.47
N ASN A 275 6.19 0.36 -15.47
CA ASN A 275 4.99 -0.42 -15.71
C ASN A 275 3.84 0.44 -16.26
N TYR A 276 3.52 1.57 -15.61
CA TYR A 276 2.47 2.47 -16.08
C TYR A 276 2.73 2.98 -17.50
N ALA A 277 3.94 3.47 -17.78
CA ALA A 277 4.31 3.91 -19.12
C ALA A 277 4.24 2.76 -20.15
N GLY A 278 4.66 1.55 -19.76
CA GLY A 278 4.51 0.35 -20.59
C GLY A 278 3.05 0.00 -20.91
N GLN A 279 2.13 0.13 -19.95
CA GLN A 279 0.70 -0.08 -20.19
C GLN A 279 0.16 0.91 -21.22
N GLY A 280 0.55 2.19 -21.11
CA GLY A 280 0.11 3.20 -22.09
C GLY A 280 0.67 2.95 -23.49
N ALA A 281 1.93 2.54 -23.61
CA ALA A 281 2.52 2.16 -24.89
C ALA A 281 1.80 0.95 -25.50
N PHE A 282 1.45 -0.05 -24.68
CA PHE A 282 0.66 -1.21 -25.11
C PHE A 282 -0.73 -0.81 -25.63
N VAL A 283 -1.45 0.03 -24.90
CA VAL A 283 -2.80 0.48 -25.29
C VAL A 283 -2.76 1.28 -26.59
N LEU A 284 -1.75 2.14 -26.78
CA LEU A 284 -1.55 2.85 -28.05
C LEU A 284 -1.31 1.89 -29.22
N ALA A 285 -0.50 0.84 -29.02
CA ALA A 285 -0.25 -0.18 -30.04
C ALA A 285 -1.50 -0.99 -30.40
N LYS A 286 -2.50 -1.07 -29.51
CA LYS A 286 -3.80 -1.73 -29.74
C LYS A 286 -4.91 -0.76 -30.14
N ASN A 287 -4.55 0.39 -30.74
CA ASN A 287 -5.50 1.42 -31.19
C ASN A 287 -6.43 1.93 -30.09
N GLY A 288 -5.95 2.03 -28.83
CA GLY A 288 -6.73 2.60 -27.73
C GLY A 288 -7.76 1.66 -27.09
N HIS A 289 -7.76 0.36 -27.43
CA HIS A 289 -8.70 -0.59 -26.83
C HIS A 289 -8.39 -0.83 -25.35
N VAL A 290 -9.39 -0.64 -24.48
CA VAL A 290 -9.25 -0.75 -23.02
C VAL A 290 -9.78 -2.11 -22.53
N GLY A 291 -8.95 -3.14 -22.62
CA GLY A 291 -9.20 -4.49 -22.08
C GLY A 291 -8.68 -4.64 -20.66
N HIS A 292 -7.74 -5.57 -20.46
CA HIS A 292 -6.91 -5.70 -19.26
C HIS A 292 -5.44 -5.40 -19.58
N PRO A 293 -5.04 -4.12 -19.75
CA PRO A 293 -3.70 -3.75 -20.23
C PRO A 293 -2.57 -4.41 -19.44
N PHE A 294 -2.70 -4.47 -18.11
CA PHE A 294 -1.71 -5.10 -17.23
C PHE A 294 -1.37 -6.54 -17.64
N PHE A 295 -2.39 -7.37 -17.89
CA PHE A 295 -2.20 -8.78 -18.24
C PHE A 295 -1.97 -8.97 -19.73
N GLU A 296 -2.70 -8.24 -20.59
CA GLU A 296 -2.61 -8.36 -22.05
C GLU A 296 -1.26 -7.94 -22.61
N MET A 297 -0.51 -7.06 -21.92
CA MET A 297 0.86 -6.73 -22.33
C MET A 297 1.83 -7.94 -22.19
N ASN A 298 1.46 -8.97 -21.41
CA ASN A 298 2.29 -10.15 -21.22
C ASN A 298 1.86 -11.23 -22.23
N GLU A 299 2.57 -11.36 -23.35
CA GLU A 299 2.21 -12.32 -24.40
C GLU A 299 2.86 -13.71 -24.22
N GLY A 300 2.11 -14.74 -24.61
CA GLY A 300 2.61 -16.12 -24.66
C GLY A 300 2.83 -16.74 -23.28
N TRP A 301 4.05 -17.22 -23.02
CA TRP A 301 4.36 -17.98 -21.81
C TRP A 301 4.53 -17.12 -20.55
N THR A 302 4.74 -15.81 -20.69
CA THR A 302 4.99 -14.90 -19.56
C THR A 302 3.73 -14.54 -18.78
N LEU A 303 2.56 -14.68 -19.40
CA LEU A 303 1.26 -14.39 -18.78
C LEU A 303 0.98 -15.26 -17.55
N ILE A 304 1.18 -16.58 -17.65
CA ILE A 304 0.87 -17.51 -16.54
C ILE A 304 1.74 -17.21 -15.31
N PRO A 305 3.08 -17.10 -15.42
CA PRO A 305 3.93 -16.64 -14.33
C PRO A 305 3.50 -15.29 -13.76
N MET A 306 3.10 -14.33 -14.61
CA MET A 306 2.66 -13.02 -14.17
C MET A 306 1.37 -13.09 -13.33
N VAL A 307 0.39 -13.91 -13.73
CA VAL A 307 -0.85 -14.13 -12.95
C VAL A 307 -0.56 -14.76 -11.58
N VAL A 308 0.32 -15.77 -11.54
CA VAL A 308 0.74 -16.40 -10.28
C VAL A 308 1.46 -15.40 -9.38
N LEU A 309 2.37 -14.60 -9.95
CA LEU A 309 3.12 -13.61 -9.20
C LEU A 309 2.24 -12.45 -8.72
N ALA A 310 1.27 -12.01 -9.54
CA ALA A 310 0.26 -11.03 -9.17
C ALA A 310 -0.59 -11.55 -8.00
N THR A 311 -1.03 -12.82 -8.05
CA THR A 311 -1.80 -13.44 -6.97
C THR A 311 -0.98 -13.51 -5.67
N ALA A 312 0.31 -13.84 -5.76
CA ALA A 312 1.18 -13.84 -4.59
C ALA A 312 1.38 -12.42 -4.04
N ALA A 313 1.61 -11.42 -4.90
CA ALA A 313 1.79 -10.03 -4.50
C ALA A 313 0.52 -9.45 -3.84
N THR A 314 -0.68 -9.76 -4.35
CA THR A 314 -1.94 -9.27 -3.78
C THR A 314 -2.29 -9.96 -2.47
N VAL A 315 -1.94 -11.25 -2.31
CA VAL A 315 -1.97 -11.92 -1.00
C VAL A 315 -1.07 -11.18 -0.01
N ILE A 316 0.18 -10.88 -0.38
CA ILE A 316 1.14 -10.16 0.49
C ILE A 316 0.63 -8.75 0.84
N ALA A 317 0.12 -8.00 -0.14
CA ALA A 317 -0.49 -6.69 0.05
C ALA A 317 -1.63 -6.76 1.07
N SER A 318 -2.54 -7.73 0.89
CA SER A 318 -3.68 -7.95 1.79
C SER A 318 -3.22 -8.24 3.23
N GLN A 319 -2.12 -9.00 3.40
CA GLN A 319 -1.54 -9.26 4.72
C GLN A 319 -1.06 -7.99 5.43
N ALA A 320 -0.40 -7.10 4.70
CA ALA A 320 0.10 -5.85 5.25
C ALA A 320 -1.06 -4.98 5.74
N VAL A 321 -2.10 -4.84 4.93
CA VAL A 321 -3.27 -4.01 5.27
C VAL A 321 -4.04 -4.60 6.46
N ILE A 322 -4.27 -5.92 6.51
CA ILE A 322 -4.90 -6.59 7.65
C ILE A 322 -4.08 -6.38 8.94
N SER A 323 -2.75 -6.50 8.86
CA SER A 323 -1.85 -6.25 9.99
C SER A 323 -1.88 -4.78 10.43
N GLY A 324 -1.99 -3.85 9.48
CA GLY A 324 -2.20 -2.43 9.73
C GLY A 324 -3.50 -2.17 10.49
N ALA A 325 -4.58 -2.87 10.13
CA ALA A 325 -5.86 -2.75 10.83
C ALA A 325 -5.78 -3.26 12.28
N PHE A 326 -5.03 -4.34 12.55
CA PHE A 326 -4.76 -4.78 13.92
C PHE A 326 -3.98 -3.72 14.72
N SER A 327 -2.93 -3.14 14.12
CA SER A 327 -2.10 -2.12 14.75
C SER A 327 -2.91 -0.85 15.08
N LEU A 328 -3.73 -0.40 14.13
CA LEU A 328 -4.63 0.74 14.31
C LEU A 328 -5.67 0.47 15.41
N THR A 329 -6.25 -0.74 15.43
CA THR A 329 -7.19 -1.15 16.48
C THR A 329 -6.53 -1.11 17.86
N ARG A 330 -5.32 -1.67 17.99
CA ARG A 330 -4.56 -1.62 19.24
C ARG A 330 -4.33 -0.18 19.72
N GLN A 331 -3.91 0.71 18.81
CA GLN A 331 -3.70 2.13 19.13
C GLN A 331 -5.01 2.79 19.59
N ALA A 332 -6.13 2.52 18.91
CA ALA A 332 -7.44 3.03 19.31
C ALA A 332 -7.88 2.52 20.70
N VAL A 333 -7.59 1.26 21.05
CA VAL A 333 -7.84 0.71 22.40
C VAL A 333 -6.98 1.44 23.45
N GLN A 334 -5.69 1.67 23.17
CA GLN A 334 -4.78 2.39 24.09
C GLN A 334 -5.21 3.85 24.31
N LEU A 335 -5.84 4.46 23.31
CA LEU A 335 -6.39 5.82 23.38
C LEU A 335 -7.81 5.88 23.99
N ASN A 336 -8.33 4.76 24.52
CA ASN A 336 -9.69 4.61 25.05
C ASN A 336 -10.79 4.96 24.04
N MET A 337 -10.52 4.80 22.74
CA MET A 337 -11.48 5.03 21.66
C MET A 337 -12.32 3.79 21.35
N LEU A 338 -11.79 2.60 21.64
CA LEU A 338 -12.45 1.31 21.49
C LEU A 338 -12.46 0.52 22.80
N PRO A 339 -13.43 -0.39 23.01
CA PRO A 339 -13.43 -1.28 24.16
C PRO A 339 -12.21 -2.19 24.15
N ARG A 340 -11.85 -2.74 25.32
CA ARG A 340 -10.73 -3.69 25.42
C ARG A 340 -11.02 -4.94 24.58
N LEU A 341 -10.15 -5.20 23.63
CA LEU A 341 -10.17 -6.38 22.77
C LEU A 341 -8.99 -7.30 23.12
N GLU A 342 -9.14 -8.58 22.82
CA GLU A 342 -8.07 -9.56 22.96
C GLU A 342 -6.95 -9.26 21.95
N ILE A 343 -5.72 -9.15 22.44
CA ILE A 343 -4.51 -8.89 21.64
C ILE A 343 -3.54 -10.04 21.91
N LEU A 344 -3.34 -10.89 20.92
CA LEU A 344 -2.39 -11.99 20.96
C LEU A 344 -1.09 -11.53 20.29
N HIS A 345 0.04 -11.65 20.99
CA HIS A 345 1.34 -11.33 20.39
C HIS A 345 1.84 -12.57 19.64
N THR A 346 2.12 -12.41 18.35
CA THR A 346 2.56 -13.51 17.48
C THR A 346 4.08 -13.66 17.43
N SER A 347 4.82 -12.71 18.01
CA SER A 347 6.26 -12.80 18.21
C SER A 347 6.64 -12.31 19.60
N GLU A 348 7.54 -13.05 20.26
CA GLU A 348 8.11 -12.67 21.55
C GLU A 348 9.12 -11.51 21.44
N ARG A 349 9.60 -11.21 20.22
CA ARG A 349 10.68 -10.22 19.97
C ARG A 349 10.20 -8.92 19.34
N GLN A 350 9.03 -8.90 18.68
CA GLN A 350 8.51 -7.70 18.01
C GLN A 350 7.11 -7.36 18.51
N SER A 351 7.02 -6.29 19.29
CA SER A 351 5.76 -5.76 19.86
C SER A 351 4.68 -5.48 18.79
N GLY A 352 5.07 -5.16 17.56
CA GLY A 352 4.12 -4.86 16.47
C GLY A 352 3.49 -6.06 15.78
N GLN A 353 3.98 -7.28 16.02
CA GLN A 353 3.38 -8.49 15.47
C GLN A 353 2.26 -8.97 16.39
N ILE A 354 1.04 -8.55 16.06
CA ILE A 354 -0.15 -8.82 16.84
C ILE A 354 -1.21 -9.51 15.97
N TYR A 355 -1.98 -10.39 16.60
CA TYR A 355 -3.16 -11.01 16.04
C TYR A 355 -4.36 -10.65 16.93
N MET A 356 -5.44 -10.16 16.29
CA MET A 356 -6.67 -9.76 16.95
C MET A 356 -7.83 -10.60 16.40
N PRO A 357 -8.22 -11.72 17.07
CA PRO A 357 -9.19 -12.67 16.51
C PRO A 357 -10.51 -12.05 16.09
N ARG A 358 -11.07 -11.15 16.91
CA ARG A 358 -12.36 -10.49 16.61
C ARG A 358 -12.26 -9.56 15.41
N VAL A 359 -11.18 -8.81 15.29
CA VAL A 359 -10.96 -7.88 14.16
C VAL A 359 -10.78 -8.69 12.88
N ASN A 360 -10.02 -9.79 12.94
CA ASN A 360 -9.83 -10.70 11.81
C ASN A 360 -11.15 -11.25 11.27
N VAL A 361 -12.03 -11.73 12.17
CA VAL A 361 -13.34 -12.26 11.77
C VAL A 361 -14.25 -11.17 11.19
N LEU A 362 -14.24 -9.97 11.77
CA LEU A 362 -15.01 -8.85 11.23
C LEU A 362 -14.54 -8.45 9.83
N LEU A 363 -13.23 -8.36 9.62
CA LEU A 363 -12.66 -8.08 8.29
C LEU A 363 -12.92 -9.21 7.29
N ALA A 364 -12.94 -10.47 7.72
CA ALA A 364 -13.19 -11.61 6.85
C ALA A 364 -14.66 -11.74 6.40
N LEU A 365 -15.59 -11.17 7.17
CA LEU A 365 -17.04 -11.21 6.89
C LEU A 365 -17.53 -9.99 6.11
N ALA A 366 -16.86 -8.86 6.27
CA ALA A 366 -17.12 -7.63 5.52
C ALA A 366 -16.65 -7.80 4.07
#